data_AF-A0A0T1UM78-F1
#
_entry.id   AF-A0A0T1UM78-F1
#
_cell.length_a   1.000
_cell.length_b   1.000
_cell.length_c   1.000
_cell.angle_alpha   90.00
_cell.angle_beta   90.00
_cell.angle_gamma   90.00
#
_symmetry.space_group_name_H-M   'P 1'
#
loop_
_entity.id
_entity.type
_entity.pdbx_description
1 polymer ?
#
loop_
_entity_poly.entity_id
_entity_poly.type
_entity_poly.pdbx_seq_one_letter_code
_entity_poly.pdbx_strand_id
1 'polypeptide(L)'
;MDVTFLGGPRAQRGLGVVAPFDFALDRELWRWTPDDVSLHLTRTPYVPVEVSLDLARRVSEHETLGDAVRTLIAVAPETVAYACTSGSFVGGLAGERAMCEAMTRAGATPAVTTSGALIEALTELGARRVALVTPYTESVTRSLEEYVAEAGGTVTGRAFMGLTRHIWKVPYREVVEMAHRAVRAPATADVLFISCTNLPTYDVIPQLEAELRIPVISANQVTMWAALRRLGTRAVGPYQALLDASARVWPPGLPDTRVPRELPVPQEPPVLPDEEQQEGWT
;
A
#
# COMPACT_ATOMS: atom_id res chain seq x y z
N MET A 1 5.58 -47.82 -15.33
CA MET A 1 5.68 -46.40 -15.64
C MET A 1 6.69 -45.84 -14.65
N ASP A 2 7.90 -45.51 -15.11
CA ASP A 2 8.98 -45.03 -14.25
C ASP A 2 8.66 -43.60 -13.82
N VAL A 3 8.48 -43.35 -12.52
CA VAL A 3 8.08 -42.04 -12.00
C VAL A 3 9.29 -41.19 -11.57
N THR A 4 10.51 -41.69 -11.79
CA THR A 4 11.75 -40.97 -11.41
C THR A 4 12.03 -39.72 -12.24
N PHE A 5 11.33 -39.52 -13.37
CA PHE A 5 11.38 -38.27 -14.15
C PHE A 5 10.53 -37.14 -13.56
N LEU A 6 9.68 -37.43 -12.56
CA LEU A 6 8.92 -36.38 -11.87
C LEU A 6 9.92 -35.50 -11.12
N GLY A 7 10.26 -34.36 -11.73
CA GLY A 7 11.04 -33.31 -11.06
C GLY A 7 10.32 -32.84 -9.81
N GLY A 8 11.09 -32.49 -8.78
CA GLY A 8 10.56 -31.87 -7.56
C GLY A 8 9.87 -30.52 -7.87
N PRO A 9 9.27 -29.87 -6.85
CA PRO A 9 8.71 -28.54 -7.03
C PRO A 9 9.75 -27.59 -7.61
N ARG A 10 9.32 -26.62 -8.43
CA ARG A 10 10.22 -25.58 -8.94
C ARG A 10 10.89 -24.89 -7.75
N ALA A 11 12.17 -24.56 -7.88
CA ALA A 11 12.87 -23.76 -6.88
C ALA A 11 12.10 -22.46 -6.64
N GLN A 12 11.82 -22.18 -5.37
CA GLN A 12 11.11 -20.98 -4.94
C GLN A 12 12.13 -20.00 -4.39
N ARG A 13 11.92 -18.72 -4.69
CA ARG A 13 12.73 -17.62 -4.19
C ARG A 13 12.03 -16.95 -3.02
N GLY A 14 12.73 -16.69 -1.93
CA GLY A 14 12.13 -16.18 -0.71
C GLY A 14 12.04 -14.65 -0.67
N LEU A 15 10.86 -14.10 -0.47
CA LEU A 15 10.65 -12.69 -0.11
C LEU A 15 10.09 -12.60 1.31
N GLY A 16 10.81 -11.91 2.19
CA GLY A 16 10.37 -11.61 3.55
C GLY A 16 9.60 -10.30 3.63
N VAL A 17 8.52 -10.27 4.40
CA VAL A 17 7.79 -9.06 4.80
C VAL A 17 7.66 -8.99 6.31
N VAL A 18 8.10 -7.88 6.89
CA VAL A 18 7.80 -7.48 8.26
C VAL A 18 6.67 -6.45 8.21
N ALA A 19 5.53 -6.78 8.78
CA ALA A 19 4.38 -5.87 8.86
C ALA A 19 4.12 -5.42 10.31
N PRO A 20 3.38 -4.33 10.55
CA PRO A 20 2.86 -4.02 11.87
C PRO A 20 1.92 -5.11 12.41
N PHE A 21 1.78 -5.20 13.74
CA PHE A 21 0.89 -6.15 14.41
C PHE A 21 -0.56 -6.11 13.92
N ASP A 22 -1.04 -4.94 13.47
CA ASP A 22 -2.42 -4.69 13.02
C ASP A 22 -2.60 -4.85 11.51
N PHE A 23 -1.57 -5.28 10.77
CA PHE A 23 -1.70 -5.54 9.34
C PHE A 23 -2.64 -6.73 9.08
N ALA A 24 -3.75 -6.46 8.38
CA ALA A 24 -4.86 -7.38 8.16
C ALA A 24 -5.12 -7.71 6.68
N LEU A 25 -4.25 -7.25 5.78
CA LEU A 25 -4.39 -7.40 4.32
C LEU A 25 -3.37 -8.37 3.73
N ASP A 26 -2.98 -9.41 4.48
CA ASP A 26 -2.00 -10.44 4.06
C ASP A 26 -2.25 -10.88 2.62
N ARG A 27 -3.46 -11.40 2.34
CA ARG A 27 -3.86 -11.93 1.03
C ARG A 27 -3.58 -10.98 -0.13
N GLU A 28 -3.65 -9.67 0.10
CA GLU A 28 -3.43 -8.65 -0.92
C GLU A 28 -1.98 -8.69 -1.43
N LEU A 29 -1.00 -8.85 -0.55
CA LEU A 29 0.42 -8.94 -0.92
C LEU A 29 0.69 -10.11 -1.87
N TRP A 30 0.08 -11.28 -1.61
CA TRP A 30 0.20 -12.47 -2.46
C TRP A 30 -0.32 -12.25 -3.88
N ARG A 31 -1.21 -11.27 -4.11
CA ARG A 31 -1.70 -10.99 -5.46
C ARG A 31 -0.65 -10.34 -6.35
N TRP A 32 0.39 -9.73 -5.76
CA TRP A 32 1.54 -9.20 -6.47
C TRP A 32 2.71 -10.19 -6.57
N THR A 33 2.63 -11.32 -5.87
CA THR A 33 3.70 -12.33 -5.80
C THR A 33 3.64 -13.29 -6.99
N PRO A 34 4.71 -13.44 -7.79
CA PRO A 34 4.79 -14.44 -8.85
C PRO A 34 4.80 -15.88 -8.33
N ASP A 35 4.43 -16.84 -9.19
CA ASP A 35 4.36 -18.28 -8.84
C ASP A 35 5.71 -18.92 -8.44
N ASP A 36 6.83 -18.30 -8.79
CA ASP A 36 8.19 -18.74 -8.45
C ASP A 36 8.76 -18.05 -7.18
N VAL A 37 7.93 -17.28 -6.47
CA VAL A 37 8.30 -16.57 -5.24
C VAL A 37 7.44 -17.03 -4.06
N SER A 38 8.10 -17.39 -2.96
CA SER A 38 7.48 -17.64 -1.67
C SER A 38 7.50 -16.37 -0.81
N LEU A 39 6.32 -15.93 -0.39
CA LEU A 39 6.17 -14.79 0.51
C LEU A 39 6.13 -15.27 1.97
N HIS A 40 7.08 -14.80 2.78
CA HIS A 40 7.19 -15.09 4.20
C HIS A 40 6.83 -13.82 4.98
N LEU A 41 5.85 -13.89 5.87
CA LEU A 41 5.37 -12.73 6.61
C LEU A 41 5.55 -12.92 8.11
N THR A 42 6.06 -11.89 8.77
CA THR A 42 6.10 -11.76 10.23
C THR A 42 5.56 -10.39 10.64
N ARG A 43 5.36 -10.19 11.94
CA ARG A 43 4.82 -8.95 12.51
C ARG A 43 5.71 -8.37 13.59
N THR A 44 5.71 -7.05 13.74
CA THR A 44 6.20 -6.41 14.97
C THR A 44 5.23 -6.70 16.12
N PRO A 45 5.68 -6.63 17.39
CA PRO A 45 4.85 -6.82 18.57
C PRO A 45 3.68 -5.83 18.66
N TYR A 46 2.66 -6.24 19.41
CA TYR A 46 1.50 -5.40 19.71
C TYR A 46 1.91 -4.13 20.49
N VAL A 47 1.41 -2.98 20.04
CA VAL A 47 1.59 -1.70 20.72
C VAL A 47 0.19 -1.14 21.06
N PRO A 48 -0.14 -0.91 22.34
CA PRO A 48 -1.48 -0.45 22.76
C PRO A 48 -1.67 1.07 22.53
N VAL A 49 -1.41 1.54 21.32
CA VAL A 49 -1.57 2.95 20.93
C VAL A 49 -2.33 3.01 19.61
N GLU A 50 -3.23 3.98 19.47
CA GLU A 50 -3.96 4.19 18.22
C GLU A 50 -3.07 4.78 17.12
N VAL A 51 -3.52 4.70 15.86
CA VAL A 51 -2.77 5.22 14.72
C VAL A 51 -2.50 6.72 14.90
N SER A 52 -1.21 7.04 15.02
CA SER A 52 -0.67 8.34 15.34
C SER A 52 0.82 8.38 14.98
N LEU A 53 1.45 9.56 15.06
CA LEU A 53 2.91 9.66 14.93
C LEU A 53 3.65 8.93 16.06
N ASP A 54 3.06 8.84 17.25
CA ASP A 54 3.64 8.07 18.36
C ASP A 54 3.65 6.57 18.06
N LEU A 55 2.51 6.04 17.60
CA LEU A 55 2.46 4.65 17.14
C LEU A 55 3.47 4.41 16.04
N ALA A 56 3.52 5.28 15.03
CA ALA A 56 4.47 5.16 13.91
C ALA A 56 5.91 5.04 14.40
N ARG A 57 6.34 5.85 15.38
CA ARG A 57 7.69 5.78 15.99
C ARG A 57 7.92 4.50 16.79
N ARG A 58 6.90 4.00 17.51
CA ARG A 58 7.03 2.78 18.32
C ARG A 58 7.10 1.52 17.46
N VAL A 59 6.27 1.41 16.42
CA VAL A 59 6.27 0.23 15.53
C VAL A 59 7.47 0.18 14.58
N SER A 60 8.20 1.30 14.46
CA SER A 60 9.45 1.45 13.69
C SER A 60 10.70 1.48 14.56
N GLU A 61 10.54 1.25 15.87
CA GLU A 61 11.66 1.20 16.81
C GLU A 61 12.64 0.10 16.38
N HIS A 62 13.93 0.46 16.30
CA HIS A 62 14.93 -0.33 15.59
C HIS A 62 15.20 -1.70 16.24
N GLU A 63 15.15 -1.80 17.57
CA GLU A 63 15.35 -3.08 18.26
C GLU A 63 14.20 -4.04 17.93
N THR A 64 12.98 -3.57 18.09
CA THR A 64 11.74 -4.31 17.80
C THR A 64 11.66 -4.75 16.33
N LEU A 65 12.03 -3.86 15.40
CA LEU A 65 12.12 -4.20 13.98
C LEU A 65 13.21 -5.26 13.74
N GLY A 66 14.36 -5.15 14.41
CA GLY A 66 15.45 -6.10 14.31
C GLY A 66 15.05 -7.51 14.77
N ASP A 67 14.26 -7.65 15.84
CA ASP A 67 13.74 -8.94 16.29
C ASP A 67 12.79 -9.59 15.28
N ALA A 68 11.91 -8.81 14.68
CA ALA A 68 11.03 -9.29 13.62
C ALA A 68 11.84 -9.75 12.40
N VAL A 69 12.86 -8.99 11.98
CA VAL A 69 13.78 -9.40 10.92
C VAL A 69 14.49 -10.71 11.28
N ARG A 70 15.05 -10.83 12.49
CA ARG A 70 15.72 -12.07 12.97
C ARG A 70 14.81 -13.30 12.91
N THR A 71 13.54 -13.13 13.22
CA THR A 71 12.53 -14.20 13.12
C THR A 71 12.37 -14.68 11.68
N LEU A 72 12.41 -13.76 10.72
CA LEU A 72 12.15 -14.03 9.31
C LEU A 72 13.35 -14.60 8.57
N ILE A 73 14.57 -14.18 8.91
CA ILE A 73 15.78 -14.60 8.19
C ILE A 73 16.14 -16.08 8.39
N ALA A 74 15.49 -16.78 9.34
CA ALA A 74 15.68 -18.21 9.56
C ALA A 74 15.37 -19.06 8.32
N VAL A 75 14.48 -18.58 7.44
CA VAL A 75 14.18 -19.22 6.14
C VAL A 75 14.98 -18.63 4.97
N ALA A 76 16.00 -17.83 5.27
CA ALA A 76 16.92 -17.21 4.32
C ALA A 76 16.22 -16.53 3.11
N PRO A 77 15.27 -15.60 3.33
CA PRO A 77 14.70 -14.82 2.24
C PRO A 77 15.80 -13.98 1.57
N GLU A 78 15.70 -13.86 0.25
CA GLU A 78 16.65 -13.12 -0.60
C GLU A 78 16.35 -11.62 -0.67
N THR A 79 15.28 -11.16 -0.01
CA THR A 79 14.93 -9.74 0.21
C THR A 79 14.01 -9.64 1.42
N VAL A 80 14.11 -8.56 2.21
CA VAL A 80 13.18 -8.29 3.32
C VAL A 80 12.60 -6.89 3.19
N ALA A 81 11.27 -6.78 3.18
CA ALA A 81 10.55 -5.52 3.13
C ALA A 81 9.87 -5.21 4.47
N TYR A 82 9.88 -3.93 4.87
CA TYR A 82 9.06 -3.42 5.96
C TYR A 82 7.79 -2.75 5.40
N ALA A 83 6.64 -3.39 5.61
CA ALA A 83 5.34 -3.02 5.05
C ALA A 83 4.54 -2.10 5.98
N CYS A 84 5.07 -0.90 6.22
CA CYS A 84 4.38 0.16 6.95
C CYS A 84 4.79 1.53 6.41
N THR A 85 3.83 2.30 5.87
CA THR A 85 4.12 3.63 5.34
C THR A 85 4.52 4.60 6.46
N SER A 86 3.66 4.78 7.46
CA SER A 86 3.89 5.75 8.54
C SER A 86 5.13 5.44 9.38
N GLY A 87 5.36 4.16 9.69
CA GLY A 87 6.57 3.74 10.39
C GLY A 87 7.86 4.07 9.62
N SER A 88 7.80 4.06 8.28
CA SER A 88 9.00 4.28 7.46
C SER A 88 9.22 5.73 6.98
N PHE A 89 8.23 6.63 7.06
CA PHE A 89 8.42 8.05 6.73
C PHE A 89 8.55 8.98 7.94
N VAL A 90 8.14 8.56 9.15
CA VAL A 90 8.05 9.46 10.33
C VAL A 90 9.38 10.12 10.73
N GLY A 91 10.51 9.50 10.36
CA GLY A 91 11.85 10.03 10.58
C GLY A 91 12.47 10.77 9.38
N GLY A 92 11.68 11.09 8.35
CA GLY A 92 12.20 11.68 7.11
C GLY A 92 13.04 10.69 6.29
N LEU A 93 13.74 11.19 5.27
CA LEU A 93 14.65 10.35 4.47
C LEU A 93 15.82 9.80 5.30
N ALA A 94 16.29 10.55 6.29
CA ALA A 94 17.34 10.09 7.20
C ALA A 94 16.88 8.93 8.08
N GLY A 95 15.67 9.00 8.63
CA GLY A 95 15.08 7.92 9.41
C GLY A 95 14.80 6.67 8.59
N GLU A 96 14.33 6.83 7.35
CA GLU A 96 14.14 5.71 6.41
C GLU A 96 15.48 4.99 6.14
N ARG A 97 16.55 5.73 5.86
CA ARG A 97 17.89 5.14 5.68
C ARG A 97 18.37 4.42 6.94
N ALA A 98 18.20 5.02 8.11
CA ALA A 98 18.58 4.41 9.39
C ALA A 98 17.80 3.11 9.66
N MET A 99 16.52 3.07 9.26
CA MET A 99 15.69 1.87 9.32
C MET A 99 16.22 0.76 8.41
N CYS A 100 16.53 1.07 7.15
CA CYS A 100 17.16 0.13 6.22
C CYS A 100 18.48 -0.44 6.77
N GLU A 101 19.33 0.42 7.36
CA GLU A 101 20.57 -0.02 8.00
C GLU A 101 20.32 -0.92 9.22
N ALA A 102 19.31 -0.63 10.04
CA ALA A 102 18.96 -1.46 11.18
C ALA A 102 18.46 -2.85 10.75
N MET A 103 17.61 -2.92 9.74
CA MET A 103 17.17 -4.19 9.14
C MET A 103 18.36 -4.97 8.59
N THR A 104 19.28 -4.29 7.90
CA THR A 104 20.48 -4.92 7.33
C THR A 104 21.40 -5.46 8.43
N ARG A 105 21.62 -4.69 9.51
CA ARG A 105 22.37 -5.16 10.69
C ARG A 105 21.72 -6.37 11.36
N ALA A 106 20.40 -6.50 11.27
CA ALA A 106 19.65 -7.65 11.78
C ALA A 106 19.65 -8.86 10.83
N GLY A 107 20.22 -8.74 9.62
CA GLY A 107 20.40 -9.83 8.65
C GLY A 107 19.53 -9.75 7.39
N ALA A 108 18.75 -8.68 7.21
CA ALA A 108 18.00 -8.46 5.98
C ALA A 108 18.93 -8.29 4.77
N THR A 109 18.62 -8.95 3.65
CA THR A 109 19.46 -8.89 2.45
C THR A 109 18.59 -8.89 1.21
N PRO A 110 18.50 -7.79 0.43
CA PRO A 110 18.54 -6.40 0.87
C PRO A 110 17.27 -5.99 1.65
N ALA A 111 17.36 -4.87 2.37
CA ALA A 111 16.24 -4.24 3.07
C ALA A 111 15.49 -3.25 2.15
N VAL A 112 14.16 -3.25 2.26
CA VAL A 112 13.25 -2.31 1.56
C VAL A 112 12.25 -1.76 2.57
N THR A 113 11.90 -0.48 2.48
CA THR A 113 10.80 0.11 3.26
C THR A 113 9.69 0.60 2.32
N THR A 114 8.46 0.70 2.81
CA THR A 114 7.35 1.26 2.03
C THR A 114 7.61 2.70 1.58
N SER A 115 8.16 3.56 2.44
CA SER A 115 8.45 4.95 2.11
C SER A 115 9.61 5.08 1.11
N GLY A 116 10.69 4.32 1.27
CA GLY A 116 11.77 4.26 0.29
C GLY A 116 11.29 3.74 -1.07
N ALA A 117 10.46 2.70 -1.07
CA ALA A 117 9.83 2.15 -2.27
C ALA A 117 8.91 3.15 -2.98
N LEU A 118 8.21 4.02 -2.24
CA LEU A 118 7.45 5.12 -2.83
C LEU A 118 8.37 6.04 -3.65
N ILE A 119 9.52 6.46 -3.10
CA ILE A 119 10.44 7.36 -3.82
C ILE A 119 11.04 6.69 -5.06
N GLU A 120 11.39 5.40 -4.96
CA GLU A 120 11.82 4.60 -6.11
C GLU A 120 10.71 4.54 -7.20
N ALA A 121 9.45 4.34 -6.80
CA ALA A 121 8.32 4.28 -7.72
C ALA A 121 8.01 5.63 -8.39
N LEU A 122 8.08 6.74 -7.64
CA LEU A 122 7.95 8.09 -8.20
C LEU A 122 9.02 8.35 -9.27
N THR A 123 10.26 7.91 -9.00
CA THR A 123 11.38 8.02 -9.94
C THR A 123 11.15 7.18 -11.21
N GLU A 124 10.73 5.93 -11.06
CA GLU A 124 10.40 5.02 -12.17
C GLU A 124 9.28 5.57 -13.08
N LEU A 125 8.31 6.27 -12.49
CA LEU A 125 7.21 6.91 -13.20
C LEU A 125 7.58 8.29 -13.78
N GLY A 126 8.75 8.84 -13.42
CA GLY A 126 9.11 10.21 -13.76
C GLY A 126 8.18 11.27 -13.13
N ALA A 127 7.50 10.93 -12.04
CA ALA A 127 6.47 11.74 -11.41
C ALA A 127 7.07 12.66 -10.34
N ARG A 128 6.72 13.95 -10.36
CA ARG A 128 7.11 14.91 -9.32
C ARG A 128 5.91 15.50 -8.59
N ARG A 129 4.76 15.59 -9.25
CA ARG A 129 3.52 16.15 -8.72
C ARG A 129 2.64 15.02 -8.22
N VAL A 130 2.43 14.93 -6.91
CA VAL A 130 1.80 13.77 -6.27
C VAL A 130 0.48 14.21 -5.64
N ALA A 131 -0.62 13.53 -5.98
CA ALA A 131 -1.84 13.59 -5.18
C ALA A 131 -1.80 12.52 -4.10
N LEU A 132 -2.31 12.81 -2.90
CA LEU A 132 -2.28 11.91 -1.76
C LEU A 132 -3.68 11.49 -1.30
N VAL A 133 -3.87 10.19 -1.10
CA VAL A 133 -4.97 9.66 -0.28
C VAL A 133 -4.37 9.00 0.95
N THR A 134 -4.89 9.36 2.12
CA THR A 134 -4.50 8.71 3.37
C THR A 134 -5.74 8.33 4.18
N PRO A 135 -5.70 7.28 5.00
CA PRO A 135 -6.78 7.02 5.95
C PRO A 135 -6.59 7.80 7.25
N TYR A 136 -5.43 8.44 7.46
CA TYR A 136 -5.00 8.93 8.76
C TYR A 136 -5.58 10.30 9.12
N THR A 137 -5.22 10.80 10.30
CA THR A 137 -5.40 12.19 10.69
C THR A 137 -4.61 13.16 9.81
N GLU A 138 -4.97 14.44 9.87
CA GLU A 138 -4.27 15.49 9.14
C GLU A 138 -2.79 15.58 9.54
N SER A 139 -2.45 15.40 10.82
CA SER A 139 -1.06 15.49 11.29
C SER A 139 -0.16 14.43 10.68
N VAL A 140 -0.64 13.19 10.56
CA VAL A 140 0.10 12.10 9.91
C VAL A 140 0.19 12.33 8.40
N THR A 141 -0.87 12.86 7.79
CA THR A 141 -0.90 13.23 6.37
C THR A 141 0.13 14.30 6.05
N ARG A 142 0.25 15.33 6.89
CA ARG A 142 1.25 16.39 6.74
C ARG A 142 2.69 15.85 6.83
N SER A 143 2.95 14.90 7.71
CA SER A 143 4.28 14.27 7.77
C SER A 143 4.62 13.46 6.50
N LEU A 144 3.63 12.86 5.83
CA LEU A 144 3.84 12.26 4.52
C LEU A 144 4.12 13.31 3.44
N GLU A 145 3.44 14.45 3.47
CA GLU A 145 3.72 15.58 2.57
C GLU A 145 5.15 16.10 2.73
N GLU A 146 5.59 16.28 3.97
CA GLU A 146 6.95 16.68 4.32
C GLU A 146 7.98 15.68 3.77
N TYR A 147 7.73 14.37 3.91
CA TYR A 147 8.60 13.32 3.36
C TYR A 147 8.69 13.36 1.83
N VAL A 148 7.54 13.50 1.14
CA VAL A 148 7.51 13.64 -0.32
C VAL A 148 8.24 14.90 -0.77
N ALA A 149 8.09 16.00 -0.05
CA ALA A 149 8.79 17.26 -0.32
C ALA A 149 10.32 17.14 -0.10
N GLU A 150 10.75 16.45 0.97
CA GLU A 150 12.17 16.17 1.24
C GLU A 150 12.80 15.37 0.08
N ALA A 151 12.04 14.47 -0.54
CA ALA A 151 12.45 13.69 -1.71
C ALA A 151 12.39 14.47 -3.04
N GLY A 152 12.01 15.75 -3.02
CA GLY A 152 11.91 16.60 -4.21
C GLY A 152 10.58 16.51 -4.97
N GLY A 153 9.57 15.85 -4.39
CA GLY A 153 8.20 15.85 -4.89
C GLY A 153 7.43 17.10 -4.48
N THR A 154 6.27 17.31 -5.09
CA THR A 154 5.34 18.39 -4.75
C THR A 154 3.95 17.80 -4.61
N VAL A 155 3.34 17.95 -3.43
CA VAL A 155 1.96 17.48 -3.23
C VAL A 155 0.99 18.48 -3.84
N THR A 156 0.20 18.05 -4.84
CA THR A 156 -0.74 18.92 -5.55
C THR A 156 -2.13 18.93 -4.95
N GLY A 157 -2.50 17.85 -4.25
CA GLY A 157 -3.80 17.68 -3.63
C GLY A 157 -3.78 16.52 -2.64
N ARG A 158 -4.69 16.56 -1.66
CA ARG A 158 -4.78 15.56 -0.61
C ARG A 158 -6.23 15.29 -0.21
N ALA A 159 -6.49 14.06 0.18
CA ALA A 159 -7.72 13.67 0.85
C ALA A 159 -7.36 12.71 2.00
N PHE A 160 -7.89 12.95 3.20
CA PHE A 160 -7.65 12.11 4.38
C PHE A 160 -8.95 11.74 5.11
N MET A 161 -9.04 10.54 5.68
CA MET A 161 -10.26 10.03 6.35
C MET A 161 -10.30 10.30 7.86
N GLY A 162 -9.18 10.64 8.50
CA GLY A 162 -9.14 10.91 9.94
C GLY A 162 -9.23 9.67 10.84
N LEU A 163 -9.06 8.47 10.28
CA LEU A 163 -9.18 7.20 11.01
C LEU A 163 -7.96 6.93 11.88
N THR A 164 -8.20 6.38 13.07
CA THR A 164 -7.16 5.96 14.01
C THR A 164 -7.10 4.44 14.22
N ARG A 165 -8.05 3.69 13.66
CA ARG A 165 -8.19 2.22 13.77
C ARG A 165 -9.07 1.65 12.66
N HIS A 166 -9.08 0.32 12.52
CA HIS A 166 -9.95 -0.43 11.60
C HIS A 166 -9.84 -0.03 10.12
N ILE A 167 -8.68 0.48 9.70
CA ILE A 167 -8.45 0.96 8.33
C ILE A 167 -8.70 -0.15 7.29
N TRP A 168 -8.43 -1.41 7.64
CA TRP A 168 -8.70 -2.58 6.77
C TRP A 168 -10.18 -2.86 6.50
N LYS A 169 -11.10 -2.17 7.19
CA LYS A 169 -12.55 -2.27 6.95
C LYS A 169 -13.07 -1.21 5.96
N VAL A 170 -12.22 -0.27 5.54
CA VAL A 170 -12.61 0.77 4.58
C VAL A 170 -12.99 0.11 3.24
N PRO A 171 -14.21 0.32 2.74
CA PRO A 171 -14.65 -0.29 1.49
C PRO A 171 -14.05 0.42 0.27
N TYR A 172 -13.92 -0.30 -0.84
CA TYR A 172 -13.39 0.24 -2.10
C TYR A 172 -14.06 1.53 -2.57
N ARG A 173 -15.38 1.67 -2.38
CA ARG A 173 -16.13 2.89 -2.73
C ARG A 173 -15.56 4.14 -2.07
N GLU A 174 -15.10 4.03 -0.83
CA GLU A 174 -14.58 5.15 -0.06
C GLU A 174 -13.15 5.49 -0.50
N VAL A 175 -12.34 4.47 -0.81
CA VAL A 175 -11.02 4.66 -1.42
C VAL A 175 -11.13 5.39 -2.77
N VAL A 176 -12.08 4.98 -3.61
CA VAL A 176 -12.34 5.61 -4.92
C VAL A 176 -12.81 7.05 -4.76
N GLU A 177 -13.76 7.32 -3.86
CA GLU A 177 -14.22 8.68 -3.60
C GLU A 177 -13.08 9.59 -3.15
N MET A 178 -12.21 9.11 -2.26
CA MET A 178 -11.05 9.86 -1.78
C MET A 178 -10.02 10.09 -2.89
N ALA A 179 -9.80 9.13 -3.77
CA ALA A 179 -8.97 9.29 -4.96
C ALA A 179 -9.45 10.45 -5.82
N HIS A 180 -10.75 10.52 -6.12
CA HIS A 180 -11.33 11.65 -6.85
C HIS A 180 -11.14 12.98 -6.12
N ARG A 181 -11.39 13.02 -4.80
CA ARG A 181 -11.21 14.25 -4.01
C ARG A 181 -9.75 14.74 -4.05
N ALA A 182 -8.78 13.84 -3.94
CA ALA A 182 -7.36 14.18 -3.94
C ALA A 182 -6.89 14.79 -5.27
N VAL A 183 -7.41 14.30 -6.41
CA VAL A 183 -6.99 14.77 -7.74
C VAL A 183 -7.79 15.96 -8.29
N ARG A 184 -8.83 16.42 -7.58
CA ARG A 184 -9.62 17.62 -7.94
C ARG A 184 -8.92 18.95 -7.66
N ALA A 185 -7.73 18.92 -7.07
CA ALA A 185 -6.99 20.13 -6.75
C ALA A 185 -6.66 20.96 -8.02
N PRO A 186 -6.47 22.29 -7.90
CA PRO A 186 -6.21 23.16 -9.06
C PRO A 186 -4.97 22.76 -9.87
N ALA A 187 -3.98 22.16 -9.22
CA ALA A 187 -2.76 21.69 -9.85
C ALA A 187 -2.90 20.24 -10.31
N THR A 188 -2.49 19.96 -11.54
CA THR A 188 -2.51 18.60 -12.10
C THR A 188 -1.45 17.72 -11.44
N ALA A 189 -1.85 16.54 -10.97
CA ALA A 189 -0.95 15.51 -10.47
C ALA A 189 -0.37 14.67 -11.62
N ASP A 190 0.87 14.23 -11.48
CA ASP A 190 1.50 13.23 -12.35
C ASP A 190 1.12 11.81 -11.91
N VAL A 191 0.83 11.61 -10.62
CA VAL A 191 0.54 10.32 -10.00
C VAL A 191 -0.33 10.51 -8.75
N LEU A 192 -1.22 9.54 -8.49
CA LEU A 192 -1.94 9.43 -7.23
C LEU A 192 -1.28 8.35 -6.36
N PHE A 193 -0.90 8.71 -5.13
CA PHE A 193 -0.44 7.77 -4.12
C PHE A 193 -1.50 7.53 -3.05
N ILE A 194 -1.92 6.27 -2.89
CA ILE A 194 -2.81 5.80 -1.83
C ILE A 194 -1.94 5.21 -0.71
N SER A 195 -1.74 6.00 0.34
CA SER A 195 -0.94 5.63 1.50
C SER A 195 -1.68 4.67 2.42
N CYS A 196 -0.91 3.94 3.25
CA CYS A 196 -1.32 2.93 4.21
C CYS A 196 -1.37 1.51 3.66
N THR A 197 -0.64 0.62 4.33
CA THR A 197 -0.64 -0.81 4.03
C THR A 197 -1.92 -1.50 4.49
N ASN A 198 -2.72 -0.87 5.36
CA ASN A 198 -4.02 -1.38 5.79
C ASN A 198 -5.21 -0.84 4.96
N LEU A 199 -5.00 -0.09 3.87
CA LEU A 199 -6.08 0.23 2.93
C LEU A 199 -6.13 -0.80 1.78
N PRO A 200 -7.30 -1.40 1.49
CA PRO A 200 -7.41 -2.36 0.39
C PRO A 200 -7.44 -1.59 -0.95
N THR A 201 -6.49 -1.89 -1.82
CA THR A 201 -6.18 -1.10 -3.02
C THR A 201 -6.02 -1.90 -4.31
N TYR A 202 -5.75 -3.21 -4.25
CA TYR A 202 -5.37 -4.00 -5.42
C TYR A 202 -6.38 -3.89 -6.58
N ASP A 203 -7.68 -4.06 -6.29
CA ASP A 203 -8.72 -4.07 -7.33
C ASP A 203 -9.08 -2.65 -7.81
N VAL A 204 -8.86 -1.62 -6.99
CA VAL A 204 -9.22 -0.24 -7.35
C VAL A 204 -8.14 0.44 -8.18
N ILE A 205 -6.87 0.05 -8.06
CA ILE A 205 -5.76 0.63 -8.84
C ILE A 205 -6.04 0.65 -10.34
N PRO A 206 -6.28 -0.50 -11.02
CA PRO A 206 -6.48 -0.48 -12.48
C PRO A 206 -7.73 0.30 -12.92
N GLN A 207 -8.78 0.31 -12.08
CA GLN A 207 -10.01 1.06 -12.36
C GLN A 207 -9.75 2.58 -12.26
N LEU A 208 -9.06 3.01 -11.19
CA LEU A 208 -8.69 4.41 -11.00
C LEU A 208 -7.69 4.89 -12.05
N GLU A 209 -6.74 4.06 -12.50
CA GLU A 209 -5.83 4.44 -13.60
C GLU A 209 -6.59 4.63 -14.93
N ALA A 210 -7.53 3.74 -15.22
CA ALA A 210 -8.38 3.84 -16.41
C ALA A 210 -9.29 5.07 -16.37
N GLU A 211 -9.82 5.39 -15.19
CA GLU A 211 -10.67 6.55 -14.98
C GLU A 211 -9.86 7.83 -14.97
N LEU A 212 -8.91 8.01 -14.04
CA LEU A 212 -8.19 9.26 -13.78
C LEU A 212 -7.12 9.63 -14.81
N ARG A 213 -6.69 8.68 -15.65
CA ARG A 213 -5.67 8.90 -16.70
C ARG A 213 -4.31 9.37 -16.17
N ILE A 214 -3.99 8.95 -14.96
CA ILE A 214 -2.68 9.06 -14.33
C ILE A 214 -2.37 7.73 -13.64
N PRO A 215 -1.08 7.37 -13.47
CA PRO A 215 -0.71 6.23 -12.63
C PRO A 215 -1.29 6.36 -11.21
N VAL A 216 -1.73 5.23 -10.65
CA VAL A 216 -2.23 5.14 -9.27
C VAL A 216 -1.40 4.07 -8.58
N ILE A 217 -0.69 4.47 -7.53
CA ILE A 217 0.19 3.58 -6.78
C ILE A 217 -0.27 3.50 -5.32
N SER A 218 -0.15 2.32 -4.71
CA SER A 218 -0.47 2.13 -3.30
C SER A 218 0.73 1.71 -2.47
N ALA A 219 0.65 1.93 -1.15
CA ALA A 219 1.67 1.53 -0.20
C ALA A 219 2.07 0.03 -0.33
N ASN A 220 1.09 -0.87 -0.44
CA ASN A 220 1.35 -2.29 -0.62
C ASN A 220 1.98 -2.58 -1.98
N GLN A 221 1.47 -1.97 -3.06
CA GLN A 221 1.99 -2.18 -4.41
C GLN A 221 3.45 -1.73 -4.54
N VAL A 222 3.81 -0.52 -4.10
CA VAL A 222 5.20 -0.03 -4.19
C VAL A 222 6.15 -0.90 -3.37
N THR A 223 5.71 -1.34 -2.19
CA THR A 223 6.51 -2.22 -1.32
C THR A 223 6.82 -3.55 -2.03
N MET A 224 5.81 -4.21 -2.58
CA MET A 224 5.98 -5.47 -3.30
C MET A 224 6.78 -5.28 -4.59
N TRP A 225 6.51 -4.22 -5.35
CA TRP A 225 7.24 -3.88 -6.56
C TRP A 225 8.74 -3.69 -6.31
N ALA A 226 9.11 -2.88 -5.31
CA ALA A 226 10.51 -2.63 -4.99
C ALA A 226 11.22 -3.89 -4.47
N ALA A 227 10.56 -4.64 -3.59
CA ALA A 227 11.13 -5.86 -3.02
C ALA A 227 11.36 -6.95 -4.08
N LEU A 228 10.39 -7.17 -4.98
CA LEU A 228 10.54 -8.12 -6.08
C LEU A 228 11.59 -7.68 -7.10
N ARG A 229 11.74 -6.37 -7.34
CA ARG A 229 12.84 -5.84 -8.16
C ARG A 229 14.21 -6.08 -7.55
N ARG A 230 14.35 -5.94 -6.23
CA ARG A 230 15.59 -6.29 -5.52
C ARG A 230 15.89 -7.79 -5.55
N LEU A 231 14.84 -8.61 -5.54
CA LEU A 231 14.94 -10.03 -5.85
C LEU A 231 15.33 -10.25 -7.33
N GLY A 232 15.26 -9.28 -8.23
CA GLY A 232 15.56 -9.46 -9.65
C GLY A 232 14.44 -10.15 -10.43
N THR A 233 13.22 -10.13 -9.90
CA THR A 233 11.98 -10.52 -10.60
C THR A 233 11.03 -9.33 -10.69
N ARG A 234 9.79 -9.55 -11.16
CA ARG A 234 8.77 -8.51 -11.29
C ARG A 234 7.52 -8.91 -10.55
N ALA A 235 6.86 -7.95 -9.91
CA ALA A 235 5.51 -8.16 -9.41
C ALA A 235 4.55 -8.50 -10.55
N VAL A 236 3.58 -9.37 -10.25
CA VAL A 236 2.45 -9.64 -11.14
C VAL A 236 1.29 -8.72 -10.80
N GLY A 237 0.49 -8.33 -11.77
CA GLY A 237 -0.64 -7.42 -11.54
C GLY A 237 -1.08 -6.80 -12.84
N PRO A 238 -2.12 -7.36 -13.49
CA PRO A 238 -2.52 -6.91 -14.82
C PRO A 238 -3.09 -5.49 -14.74
N TYR A 239 -2.82 -4.70 -15.79
CA TYR A 239 -3.37 -3.35 -15.99
C TYR A 239 -2.96 -2.33 -14.90
N GLN A 240 -1.76 -2.47 -14.34
CA GLN A 240 -1.22 -1.54 -13.35
C GLN A 240 0.01 -0.81 -13.90
N ALA A 241 -0.04 0.51 -14.05
CA ALA A 241 0.96 1.33 -14.75
C ALA A 241 2.36 1.27 -14.13
N LEU A 242 2.47 1.03 -12.82
CA LEU A 242 3.76 0.81 -12.15
C LEU A 242 4.43 -0.51 -12.58
N LEU A 243 3.63 -1.55 -12.83
CA LEU A 243 4.12 -2.90 -13.12
C LEU A 243 4.29 -3.15 -14.63
N ASP A 244 3.45 -2.53 -15.44
CA ASP A 244 3.41 -2.68 -16.88
C ASP A 244 3.44 -1.31 -17.57
N ALA A 245 4.51 -1.03 -18.30
CA ALA A 245 4.67 0.21 -19.05
C ALA A 245 3.60 0.37 -20.15
N SER A 246 3.03 -0.71 -20.68
CA SER A 246 1.96 -0.64 -21.67
C SER A 246 0.65 -0.11 -21.08
N ALA A 247 0.44 -0.28 -19.77
CA ALA A 247 -0.69 0.31 -19.03
C ALA A 247 -0.52 1.83 -18.81
N ARG A 248 0.62 2.42 -19.18
CA ARG A 248 0.85 3.88 -19.17
C ARG A 248 0.36 4.59 -20.44
N VAL A 249 -0.27 3.86 -21.38
CA VAL A 249 -0.78 4.44 -22.64
C VAL A 249 -2.29 4.52 -22.59
N TRP A 250 -2.82 5.74 -22.58
CA TRP A 250 -4.26 5.99 -22.57
C TRP A 250 -4.75 6.42 -23.96
N PRO A 251 -5.88 5.87 -24.46
CA PRO A 251 -6.40 6.25 -25.78
C PRO A 251 -6.71 7.75 -25.84
N PRO A 252 -6.26 8.47 -26.88
CA PRO A 252 -6.60 9.87 -27.08
C PRO A 252 -8.11 10.04 -27.35
N GLY A 253 -8.70 11.14 -26.88
CA GLY A 253 -10.07 11.53 -27.22
C GLY A 253 -11.18 11.01 -26.30
N LEU A 254 -10.86 10.35 -25.19
CA LEU A 254 -11.85 10.04 -24.15
C LEU A 254 -12.09 11.27 -23.25
N PRO A 255 -13.33 11.54 -22.79
CA PRO A 255 -13.64 12.70 -21.97
C PRO A 255 -12.78 12.76 -20.71
N ASP A 256 -12.39 13.96 -20.28
CA ASP A 256 -11.68 14.16 -19.01
C ASP A 256 -12.63 13.88 -17.83
N THR A 257 -12.52 12.68 -17.27
CA THR A 257 -13.29 12.16 -16.13
C THR A 257 -12.94 12.84 -14.81
N ARG A 258 -11.90 13.70 -14.76
CA ARG A 258 -11.62 14.54 -13.57
C ARG A 258 -12.76 15.54 -13.30
N VAL A 259 -13.61 15.78 -14.29
CA VAL A 259 -14.89 16.47 -14.15
C VAL A 259 -15.97 15.45 -13.74
N PRO A 260 -16.61 15.59 -12.57
CA PRO A 260 -17.60 14.62 -12.14
C PRO A 260 -18.82 14.62 -13.08
N ARG A 261 -19.30 13.43 -13.44
CA ARG A 261 -20.73 13.25 -13.70
C ARG A 261 -21.44 13.33 -12.35
N GLU A 262 -22.53 14.07 -12.28
CA GLU A 262 -23.43 14.02 -11.12
C GLU A 262 -23.83 12.55 -10.90
N LEU A 263 -23.37 11.96 -9.79
CA LEU A 263 -23.85 10.66 -9.36
C LEU A 263 -25.28 10.86 -8.83
N PRO A 264 -26.24 9.98 -9.17
CA PRO A 264 -27.55 10.02 -8.56
C PRO A 264 -27.41 9.89 -7.04
N VAL A 265 -28.11 10.77 -6.31
CA VAL A 265 -28.21 10.69 -4.85
C VAL A 265 -28.70 9.28 -4.49
N PRO A 266 -28.03 8.55 -3.57
CA PRO A 266 -28.51 7.25 -3.13
C PRO A 266 -29.94 7.40 -2.61
N GLN A 267 -30.89 6.68 -3.21
CA GLN A 267 -32.23 6.61 -2.67
C GLN A 267 -32.16 5.95 -1.29
N GLU A 268 -32.80 6.55 -0.30
CA GLU A 268 -32.94 5.94 1.02
C GLU A 268 -33.52 4.53 0.87
N PRO A 269 -32.98 3.53 1.58
CA PRO A 269 -33.55 2.19 1.55
C PRO A 269 -35.02 2.26 2.01
N PRO A 270 -35.92 1.46 1.40
CA PRO A 270 -37.32 1.46 1.79
C PRO A 270 -37.43 1.13 3.28
N VAL A 271 -38.16 1.97 4.01
CA VAL A 271 -38.52 1.73 5.42
C VAL A 271 -39.32 0.43 5.45
N LEU A 272 -38.74 -0.61 6.06
CA LEU A 272 -39.45 -1.85 6.34
C LEU A 272 -40.56 -1.53 7.35
N PRO A 273 -41.80 -2.04 7.17
CA PRO A 273 -42.86 -1.86 8.15
C PRO A 273 -42.45 -2.49 9.48
N ASP A 274 -42.77 -1.83 10.59
CA ASP A 274 -42.57 -2.34 11.93
C ASP A 274 -43.23 -3.71 12.08
N GLU A 275 -42.44 -4.74 12.40
CA GLU A 275 -42.97 -6.04 12.79
C GLU A 275 -43.69 -5.90 14.13
N GLU A 276 -45.03 -5.87 14.07
CA GLU A 276 -45.88 -6.06 15.24
C GLU A 276 -45.52 -7.40 15.91
N GLN A 277 -45.12 -7.30 17.17
CA GLN A 277 -44.95 -8.43 18.08
C GLN A 277 -46.26 -9.22 18.14
N GLN A 278 -46.32 -10.38 17.49
CA GLN A 278 -47.36 -11.37 17.77
C GLN A 278 -46.91 -12.28 18.90
N GLU A 279 -47.42 -11.96 20.10
CA GLU A 279 -47.57 -12.87 21.23
C GLU A 279 -48.59 -13.99 20.91
N GLY A 280 -48.28 -15.22 21.35
CA GLY A 280 -49.22 -16.36 21.45
C GLY A 280 -49.48 -17.09 20.12
N TRP A 281 -49.57 -18.42 20.05
CA TRP A 281 -50.32 -19.31 20.94
C TRP A 281 -49.78 -20.76 20.91
N THR A 282 -49.87 -21.40 22.10
CA THR A 282 -49.89 -22.85 22.45
C THR A 282 -48.72 -23.75 22.10
#